data_AF-A0A252DML6-F1
#
_entry.id   AF-A0A252DML6-F1
#
_cell.length_a   1.000
_cell.length_b   1.000
_cell.length_c   1.000
_cell.angle_alpha   90.00
_cell.angle_beta   90.00
_cell.angle_gamma   90.00
#
_symmetry.space_group_name_H-M   'P 1'
#
loop_
_entity.id
_entity.type
_entity.pdbx_description
1 polymer ?
#
loop_
_entity_poly.entity_id
_entity_poly.type
_entity_poly.pdbx_seq_one_letter_code
_entity_poly.pdbx_strand_id
1 'polypeptide(L)'
;MNINTNITKTETNYFFYSLIFYSIVVLYLIPYELKLPYAKVCLPLLTIILILQLCYYRSKLLIVDILAVCLVLVVTFLNFSTYQLFRYSLPICLIAICFSGSPQIHIKRSYLVGLCWCATVAMIYQMIFYRRLEFDGSQRIALSNGDPNVSGLFMLIFFFLCIKIKFKPGIILALVSTVLFASRNYFISLCIFFILTSLEKPLFRIVNKINISIIFILGNLFGLLVGEFFLNRVEVGFAYDTSINRLFSFNDQSNLFRFEANRFLINSYANNLDLALKGYGENYESVFRPIGAIIHNSFLEVMAYTGIPLGILYFFIFLRIVSGYCTQENFKFIFSYLFFCLFLHTGLQGIAPLLFISILAMSIDNEKQNRIALFNRLGY
;
A
#
# COMPACT_ATOMS: atom_id res chain seq x y z
N MET A 1 -46.86 8.26 15.03
CA MET A 1 -45.52 8.49 15.60
C MET A 1 -44.95 7.13 15.94
N ASN A 2 -44.15 6.55 15.05
CA ASN A 2 -43.74 5.13 15.13
C ASN A 2 -42.22 5.08 15.23
N ILE A 3 -41.69 5.05 16.46
CA ILE A 3 -40.26 4.91 16.76
C ILE A 3 -39.94 3.42 16.71
N ASN A 4 -39.79 2.89 15.49
CA ASN A 4 -39.06 1.65 15.26
C ASN A 4 -37.63 2.02 14.83
N THR A 5 -36.86 2.61 15.75
CA THR A 5 -35.41 2.61 15.64
C THR A 5 -34.91 1.27 16.15
N ASN A 6 -34.91 0.26 15.28
CA ASN A 6 -34.02 -0.87 15.46
C ASN A 6 -32.59 -0.30 15.40
N ILE A 7 -32.06 0.03 16.57
CA ILE A 7 -30.64 0.31 16.75
C ILE A 7 -29.96 -1.04 16.52
N THR A 8 -29.62 -1.33 15.26
CA THR A 8 -28.65 -2.36 14.95
C THR A 8 -27.40 -1.96 15.71
N LYS A 9 -27.08 -2.71 16.79
CA LYS A 9 -25.77 -2.65 17.43
C LYS A 9 -24.76 -2.68 16.29
N THR A 10 -23.89 -1.68 16.19
CA THR A 10 -22.72 -1.75 15.32
C THR A 10 -21.87 -2.90 15.84
N GLU A 11 -22.03 -4.07 15.23
CA GLU A 11 -21.33 -5.29 15.59
C GLU A 11 -19.83 -5.06 15.38
N THR A 12 -19.01 -5.51 16.35
CA THR A 12 -17.57 -5.29 16.27
C THR A 12 -16.99 -6.22 15.21
N ASN A 13 -16.35 -5.66 14.19
CA ASN A 13 -15.65 -6.41 13.16
C ASN A 13 -14.27 -6.84 13.66
N TYR A 14 -14.21 -7.94 14.41
CA TYR A 14 -12.98 -8.43 15.04
C TYR A 14 -11.86 -8.68 14.02
N PHE A 15 -12.18 -9.20 12.84
CA PHE A 15 -11.21 -9.35 11.75
C PHE A 15 -10.54 -8.03 11.41
N PHE A 16 -11.33 -6.97 11.21
CA PHE A 16 -10.81 -5.66 10.81
C PHE A 16 -9.92 -5.04 11.89
N TYR A 17 -10.29 -5.16 13.16
CA TYR A 17 -9.44 -4.73 14.28
C TYR A 17 -8.13 -5.52 14.30
N SER A 18 -8.19 -6.85 14.20
CA SER A 18 -7.00 -7.71 14.14
C SER A 18 -6.12 -7.41 12.91
N LEU A 19 -6.72 -7.10 11.76
CA LEU A 19 -6.00 -6.75 10.54
C LEU A 19 -5.24 -5.43 10.69
N ILE A 20 -5.89 -4.39 11.22
CA ILE A 20 -5.23 -3.10 11.49
C ILE A 20 -4.11 -3.27 12.51
N PHE A 21 -4.36 -4.02 13.59
CA PHE A 21 -3.34 -4.32 14.59
C PHE A 21 -2.12 -4.99 13.96
N TYR A 22 -2.35 -6.10 13.25
CA TYR A 22 -1.32 -6.85 12.57
C TYR A 22 -0.51 -5.98 11.61
N SER A 23 -1.20 -5.16 10.83
CA SER A 23 -0.56 -4.27 9.87
C SER A 23 0.31 -3.21 10.54
N ILE A 24 -0.18 -2.60 11.62
CA ILE A 24 0.60 -1.61 12.37
C ILE A 24 1.80 -2.26 13.06
N VAL A 25 1.60 -3.42 13.68
CA VAL A 25 2.66 -4.16 14.36
C VAL A 25 3.79 -4.50 13.39
N VAL A 26 3.46 -5.07 12.23
CA VAL A 26 4.47 -5.49 11.26
C VAL A 26 5.18 -4.32 10.61
N LEU A 27 4.45 -3.28 10.18
CA LEU A 27 5.05 -2.18 9.44
C LEU A 27 5.83 -1.22 10.34
N TYR A 28 5.43 -1.05 11.60
CA TYR A 28 5.96 0.03 12.45
C TYR A 28 6.56 -0.42 13.79
N LEU A 29 6.19 -1.57 14.35
CA LEU A 29 6.65 -1.96 15.69
C LEU A 29 7.77 -3.00 15.64
N ILE A 30 7.69 -3.99 14.74
CA ILE A 30 8.69 -5.05 14.61
C ILE A 30 9.84 -4.56 13.72
N PRO A 31 11.08 -4.48 14.21
CA PRO A 31 12.23 -4.19 13.37
C PRO A 31 12.42 -5.24 12.28
N TYR A 32 12.66 -4.79 11.03
CA TYR A 32 12.83 -5.69 9.89
C TYR A 32 14.03 -6.64 10.02
N GLU A 33 15.07 -6.25 10.75
CA GLU A 33 16.27 -7.05 11.00
C GLU A 33 15.97 -8.38 11.71
N LEU A 34 14.89 -8.44 12.49
CA LEU A 34 14.51 -9.66 13.22
C LEU A 34 14.05 -10.79 12.30
N LYS A 35 13.77 -10.51 11.01
CA LYS A 35 13.38 -11.48 9.97
C LYS A 35 12.33 -12.50 10.43
N LEU A 36 11.44 -12.07 11.34
CA LEU A 36 10.43 -12.96 11.91
C LEU A 36 9.48 -13.43 10.80
N PRO A 37 9.12 -14.72 10.73
CA PRO A 37 8.20 -15.24 9.73
C PRO A 37 6.75 -14.92 10.08
N TYR A 38 6.45 -13.69 10.51
CA TYR A 38 5.12 -13.25 10.97
C TYR A 38 4.03 -13.55 9.93
N ALA A 39 4.32 -13.46 8.63
CA ALA A 39 3.36 -13.76 7.57
C ALA A 39 2.93 -15.23 7.54
N LYS A 40 3.82 -16.17 7.94
CA LYS A 40 3.51 -17.61 7.98
C LYS A 40 2.52 -17.96 9.09
N VAL A 41 2.44 -17.16 10.15
CA VAL A 41 1.59 -17.43 11.32
C VAL A 41 0.37 -16.53 11.32
N CYS A 42 0.58 -15.21 11.17
CA CYS A 42 -0.48 -14.23 11.33
C CYS A 42 -1.46 -14.20 10.14
N LEU A 43 -1.02 -14.44 8.89
CA LEU A 43 -1.96 -14.44 7.76
C LEU A 43 -2.93 -15.64 7.80
N PRO A 44 -2.49 -16.88 8.11
CA PRO A 44 -3.43 -17.98 8.38
C PRO A 44 -4.36 -17.69 9.56
N LEU A 45 -3.85 -17.11 10.65
CA LEU A 45 -4.68 -16.73 11.80
C LEU A 45 -5.76 -15.71 11.41
N LEU A 46 -5.40 -14.67 10.65
CA LEU A 46 -6.35 -13.69 10.11
C LEU A 46 -7.39 -14.35 9.20
N THR A 47 -6.98 -15.35 8.41
CA THR A 47 -7.89 -16.12 7.55
C THR A 47 -8.92 -16.88 8.40
N ILE A 48 -8.48 -17.53 9.47
CA ILE A 48 -9.37 -18.23 10.41
C ILE A 48 -10.36 -17.25 11.05
N ILE A 49 -9.88 -16.09 11.54
CA ILE A 49 -10.74 -15.06 12.13
C ILE A 49 -11.77 -14.57 11.10
N LEU A 50 -11.36 -14.36 9.85
CA LEU A 50 -12.26 -13.94 8.77
C LEU A 50 -13.34 -15.00 8.51
N ILE A 51 -12.97 -16.27 8.36
CA ILE A 51 -13.92 -17.36 8.11
C ILE A 51 -14.92 -17.46 9.26
N LEU A 52 -14.44 -17.48 10.51
CA LEU A 52 -15.31 -17.52 11.70
C LEU A 52 -16.28 -16.33 11.71
N GLN A 53 -15.80 -15.14 11.37
CA GLN A 53 -16.61 -13.94 11.30
C GLN A 53 -17.67 -14.02 10.20
N LEU A 54 -17.31 -14.49 9.00
CA LEU A 54 -18.24 -14.67 7.89
C LEU A 54 -19.33 -15.70 8.21
N CYS A 55 -18.95 -16.81 8.85
CA CYS A 55 -19.87 -17.84 9.31
C CYS A 55 -20.83 -17.30 10.38
N TYR A 56 -20.31 -16.57 11.37
CA TYR A 56 -21.10 -16.00 12.46
C TYR A 56 -22.13 -14.98 11.96
N TYR A 57 -21.71 -14.04 11.11
CA TYR A 57 -22.58 -13.00 10.58
C TYR A 57 -23.35 -13.40 9.31
N ARG A 58 -23.18 -14.64 8.81
CA ARG A 58 -23.79 -15.14 7.56
C ARG A 58 -23.64 -14.15 6.40
N SER A 59 -22.46 -13.57 6.29
CA SER A 59 -22.18 -12.50 5.31
C SER A 59 -22.31 -13.03 3.90
N LYS A 60 -23.03 -12.29 3.04
CA LYS A 60 -23.16 -12.61 1.61
C LYS A 60 -21.96 -12.03 0.86
N LEU A 61 -21.13 -12.91 0.30
CA LEU A 61 -20.05 -12.53 -0.59
C LEU A 61 -20.56 -12.41 -2.02
N LEU A 62 -19.98 -11.49 -2.79
CA LEU A 62 -20.26 -11.39 -4.22
C LEU A 62 -19.65 -12.60 -4.95
N ILE A 63 -20.40 -13.15 -5.92
CA ILE A 63 -19.96 -14.32 -6.71
C ILE A 63 -18.63 -14.05 -7.41
N VAL A 64 -18.44 -12.83 -7.92
CA VAL A 64 -17.20 -12.43 -8.62
C VAL A 64 -15.99 -12.53 -7.69
N ASP A 65 -16.14 -12.27 -6.39
CA ASP A 65 -15.08 -12.30 -5.39
C ASP A 65 -14.68 -13.74 -5.10
N ILE A 66 -15.68 -14.62 -4.95
CA ILE A 66 -15.48 -16.06 -4.78
C ILE A 66 -14.75 -16.63 -6.01
N LEU A 67 -15.23 -16.32 -7.22
CA LEU A 67 -14.61 -16.76 -8.46
C LEU A 67 -13.17 -16.26 -8.59
N ALA A 68 -12.92 -14.99 -8.29
CA ALA A 68 -11.57 -14.41 -8.33
C ALA A 68 -10.62 -15.09 -7.33
N VAL A 69 -11.07 -15.36 -6.10
CA VAL A 69 -10.30 -16.11 -5.11
C VAL A 69 -10.02 -17.53 -5.58
N CYS A 70 -11.02 -18.24 -6.08
CA CYS A 70 -10.83 -19.58 -6.63
C CYS A 70 -9.80 -19.59 -7.77
N LEU A 71 -9.85 -18.61 -8.68
CA LEU A 71 -8.87 -18.46 -9.75
C LEU A 71 -7.47 -18.16 -9.22
N VAL A 72 -7.34 -17.26 -8.23
CA VAL A 72 -6.04 -16.98 -7.57
C VAL A 72 -5.47 -18.25 -6.96
N LEU A 73 -6.29 -19.03 -6.25
CA LEU A 73 -5.85 -20.30 -5.65
C LEU A 73 -5.43 -21.29 -6.73
N VAL A 74 -6.23 -21.50 -7.78
CA VAL A 74 -5.89 -22.40 -8.89
C VAL A 74 -4.58 -21.99 -9.55
N VAL A 75 -4.40 -20.72 -9.91
CA VAL A 75 -3.16 -20.23 -10.54
C VAL A 75 -1.98 -20.37 -9.58
N THR A 76 -2.16 -20.11 -8.29
CA THR A 76 -1.11 -20.29 -7.28
C THR A 76 -0.71 -21.75 -7.13
N PHE A 77 -1.68 -22.68 -7.14
CA PHE A 77 -1.42 -24.11 -7.11
C PHE A 77 -0.75 -24.61 -8.39
N LEU A 78 -1.12 -24.10 -9.56
CA LEU A 78 -0.51 -24.51 -10.83
C LEU A 78 0.92 -23.97 -10.97
N ASN A 79 1.21 -22.80 -10.43
CA ASN A 79 2.51 -22.15 -10.45
C ASN A 79 3.32 -22.52 -9.20
N PHE A 80 3.42 -23.82 -8.86
CA PHE A 80 4.23 -24.35 -7.75
C PHE A 80 5.67 -23.84 -7.87
N SER A 81 5.98 -22.75 -7.20
CA SER A 81 7.38 -22.38 -7.09
C SER A 81 7.78 -21.96 -5.70
N THR A 82 7.03 -21.16 -4.91
CA THR A 82 7.72 -20.45 -3.83
C THR A 82 6.86 -19.91 -2.69
N TYR A 83 7.48 -19.72 -1.52
CA TYR A 83 6.91 -18.95 -0.41
C TYR A 83 6.58 -17.49 -0.82
N GLN A 84 7.24 -16.96 -1.85
CA GLN A 84 6.99 -15.60 -2.35
C GLN A 84 5.58 -15.48 -2.95
N LEU A 85 5.10 -16.49 -3.69
CA LEU A 85 3.72 -16.51 -4.21
C LEU A 85 2.67 -16.42 -3.09
N PHE A 86 2.93 -17.03 -1.93
CA PHE A 86 2.05 -16.95 -0.76
C PHE A 86 1.93 -15.51 -0.22
N ARG A 87 3.01 -14.71 -0.31
CA ARG A 87 3.02 -13.30 0.12
C ARG A 87 2.16 -12.39 -0.76
N TYR A 88 1.76 -12.84 -1.95
CA TYR A 88 0.85 -12.10 -2.85
C TYR A 88 -0.55 -12.70 -2.83
N SER A 89 -0.65 -14.01 -3.02
CA SER A 89 -1.93 -14.72 -3.15
C SER A 89 -2.79 -14.64 -1.90
N LEU A 90 -2.22 -14.86 -0.70
CA LEU A 90 -3.03 -14.82 0.51
C LEU A 90 -3.51 -13.41 0.87
N PRO A 91 -2.66 -12.36 0.89
CA PRO A 91 -3.14 -10.99 1.11
C PRO A 91 -4.20 -10.55 0.10
N ILE A 92 -4.06 -10.88 -1.19
CA ILE A 92 -5.06 -10.46 -2.18
C ILE A 92 -6.38 -11.23 -2.04
N CYS A 93 -6.34 -12.51 -1.65
CA CYS A 93 -7.55 -13.25 -1.28
C CYS A 93 -8.25 -12.65 -0.06
N LEU A 94 -7.49 -12.27 0.98
CA LEU A 94 -8.05 -11.59 2.15
C LEU A 94 -8.68 -10.24 1.76
N ILE A 95 -8.04 -9.49 0.84
CA ILE A 95 -8.59 -8.24 0.29
C ILE A 95 -9.92 -8.52 -0.41
N ALA A 96 -9.96 -9.50 -1.32
CA ALA A 96 -11.16 -9.85 -2.08
C ALA A 96 -12.34 -10.20 -1.16
N ILE A 97 -12.10 -11.04 -0.15
CA ILE A 97 -13.17 -11.54 0.72
C ILE A 97 -13.61 -10.49 1.74
N CYS A 98 -12.68 -9.87 2.47
CA CYS A 98 -13.03 -8.94 3.54
C CYS A 98 -13.72 -7.68 3.02
N PHE A 99 -13.29 -7.19 1.85
CA PHE A 99 -13.80 -5.95 1.28
C PHE A 99 -14.80 -6.20 0.14
N SER A 100 -15.37 -7.41 0.07
CA SER A 100 -16.40 -7.77 -0.91
C SER A 100 -17.59 -6.81 -0.84
N GLY A 101 -17.90 -6.15 -1.95
CA GLY A 101 -18.96 -5.12 -2.01
C GLY A 101 -18.57 -3.76 -1.42
N SER A 102 -17.29 -3.55 -1.11
CA SER A 102 -16.72 -2.30 -0.60
C SER A 102 -17.46 -1.72 0.62
N PRO A 103 -17.70 -2.51 1.69
CA PRO A 103 -18.39 -2.02 2.87
C PRO A 103 -17.57 -0.93 3.58
N GLN A 104 -18.26 0.06 4.14
CA GLN A 104 -17.65 0.94 5.14
C GLN A 104 -17.62 0.19 6.48
N ILE A 105 -16.45 0.14 7.11
CA ILE A 105 -16.23 -0.64 8.34
C ILE A 105 -15.99 0.31 9.51
N HIS A 106 -16.88 0.25 10.50
CA HIS A 106 -16.79 1.09 11.69
C HIS A 106 -15.66 0.63 12.62
N ILE A 107 -14.84 1.58 13.06
CA ILE A 107 -13.74 1.33 14.00
C ILE A 107 -13.64 2.46 15.04
N LYS A 108 -13.39 2.07 16.29
CA LYS A 108 -13.28 3.00 17.41
C LYS A 108 -12.05 3.90 17.24
N ARG A 109 -12.26 5.21 17.30
CA ARG A 109 -11.17 6.19 17.23
C ARG A 109 -10.13 5.97 18.34
N SER A 110 -10.56 5.67 19.57
CA SER A 110 -9.66 5.46 20.71
C SER A 110 -8.67 4.31 20.46
N TYR A 111 -9.13 3.23 19.85
CA TYR A 111 -8.30 2.11 19.45
C TYR A 111 -7.23 2.54 18.44
N LEU A 112 -7.62 3.24 17.38
CA LEU A 112 -6.68 3.74 16.36
C LEU A 112 -5.68 4.74 16.92
N VAL A 113 -6.11 5.64 17.82
CA VAL A 113 -5.23 6.61 18.48
C VAL A 113 -4.19 5.89 19.35
N GLY A 114 -4.58 4.86 20.10
CA GLY A 114 -3.64 4.05 20.86
C GLY A 114 -2.57 3.40 19.98
N LEU A 115 -2.99 2.78 18.88
CA LEU A 115 -2.06 2.18 17.92
C LEU A 115 -1.15 3.23 17.25
N CYS A 116 -1.67 4.40 16.91
CA CYS A 116 -0.87 5.48 16.33
C CYS A 116 0.17 6.01 17.30
N TRP A 117 -0.14 6.10 18.60
CA TRP A 117 0.86 6.45 19.62
C TRP A 117 1.98 5.42 19.69
N CYS A 118 1.64 4.13 19.77
CA CYS A 118 2.64 3.06 19.76
C CYS A 118 3.53 3.11 18.52
N ALA A 119 2.93 3.28 17.33
CA ALA A 119 3.65 3.42 16.07
C ALA A 119 4.54 4.67 16.04
N THR A 120 4.06 5.83 16.50
CA THR A 120 4.84 7.07 16.59
C THR A 120 6.08 6.88 17.46
N VAL A 121 5.93 6.31 18.66
CA VAL A 121 7.07 6.05 19.56
C VAL A 121 8.05 5.08 18.92
N ALA A 122 7.55 3.98 18.33
CA ALA A 122 8.40 2.99 17.67
C ALA A 122 9.15 3.57 16.47
N MET A 123 8.50 4.37 15.62
CA MET A 123 9.15 5.01 14.47
C MET A 123 10.19 6.05 14.90
N ILE A 124 9.93 6.85 15.94
CA ILE A 124 10.92 7.78 16.49
C ILE A 124 12.14 6.99 16.99
N TYR A 125 11.92 5.92 17.76
CA TYR A 125 12.99 5.04 18.20
C TYR A 125 13.79 4.46 17.02
N GLN A 126 13.11 3.94 16.00
CA GLN A 126 13.75 3.42 14.80
C GLN A 126 14.56 4.50 14.08
N MET A 127 14.03 5.72 13.90
CA MET A 127 14.76 6.81 13.26
C MET A 127 16.00 7.27 14.06
N ILE A 128 15.97 7.13 15.39
CA ILE A 128 17.13 7.42 16.26
C ILE A 128 18.18 6.31 16.14
N PHE A 129 17.76 5.04 16.22
CA PHE A 129 18.66 3.89 16.27
C PHE A 129 19.26 3.54 14.90
N TYR A 130 18.45 3.59 13.84
CA TYR A 130 18.84 3.29 12.46
C TYR A 130 19.37 4.52 11.72
N ARG A 131 19.75 5.56 12.47
CA ARG A 131 20.45 6.73 11.95
C ARG A 131 21.85 6.30 11.52
N ARG A 132 22.24 6.60 10.26
CA ARG A 132 23.58 6.32 9.68
C ARG A 132 23.86 4.87 9.26
N LEU A 133 22.83 4.06 9.02
CA LEU A 133 23.04 2.87 8.17
C LEU A 133 23.43 3.36 6.77
N GLU A 134 24.63 3.03 6.30
CA GLU A 134 25.07 3.35 4.95
C GLU A 134 24.23 2.57 3.94
N PHE A 135 23.30 3.26 3.29
CA PHE A 135 22.59 2.76 2.11
C PHE A 135 23.00 3.64 0.92
N ASP A 136 23.61 3.02 -0.10
CA ASP A 136 24.24 3.69 -1.26
C ASP A 136 25.39 4.66 -0.89
N GLY A 137 26.16 4.40 0.17
CA GLY A 137 27.25 5.30 0.61
C GLY A 137 26.77 6.67 1.14
N SER A 138 25.47 6.79 1.44
CA SER A 138 24.85 8.01 1.99
C SER A 138 24.33 7.78 3.40
N GLN A 139 24.67 8.67 4.34
CA GLN A 139 24.17 8.62 5.72
C GLN A 139 22.76 9.23 5.82
N ARG A 140 21.76 8.55 5.26
CA ARG A 140 20.35 8.93 5.38
C ARG A 140 19.71 8.30 6.61
N ILE A 141 18.63 8.91 7.09
CA ILE A 141 17.79 8.29 8.12
C ILE A 141 16.78 7.39 7.41
N ALA A 142 16.60 6.18 7.93
CA ALA A 142 15.57 5.24 7.48
C ALA A 142 14.87 4.64 8.70
N LEU A 143 13.76 3.95 8.45
CA LEU A 143 13.18 3.00 9.41
C LEU A 143 14.03 1.71 9.42
N SER A 144 13.65 0.75 10.25
CA SER A 144 14.36 -0.53 10.38
C SER A 144 14.50 -1.35 9.08
N ASN A 145 13.77 -0.98 8.02
CA ASN A 145 13.88 -1.59 6.70
C ASN A 145 15.16 -1.22 5.93
N GLY A 146 15.90 -0.20 6.38
CA GLY A 146 17.17 0.23 5.77
C GLY A 146 17.07 1.01 4.46
N ASP A 147 15.92 0.97 3.75
CA ASP A 147 15.69 1.72 2.51
C ASP A 147 14.86 3.00 2.80
N PRO A 148 15.42 4.21 2.58
CA PRO A 148 14.70 5.47 2.78
C PRO A 148 13.43 5.62 1.92
N ASN A 149 13.38 4.99 0.75
CA ASN A 149 12.22 5.06 -0.12
C ASN A 149 11.08 4.16 0.38
N VAL A 150 11.39 2.93 0.81
CA VAL A 150 10.42 2.03 1.45
C VAL A 150 9.96 2.62 2.79
N SER A 151 10.86 3.27 3.54
CA SER A 151 10.51 4.05 4.74
C SER A 151 9.50 5.16 4.41
N GLY A 152 9.68 5.84 3.27
CA GLY A 152 8.73 6.82 2.74
C GLY A 152 7.34 6.24 2.46
N LEU A 153 7.25 5.01 1.93
CA LEU A 153 5.96 4.32 1.73
C LEU A 153 5.22 4.12 3.06
N PHE A 154 5.93 3.57 4.05
CA PHE A 154 5.33 3.28 5.36
C PHE A 154 4.88 4.57 6.03
N MET A 155 5.68 5.62 5.95
CA MET A 155 5.29 6.91 6.48
C MET A 155 4.12 7.55 5.73
N LEU A 156 4.01 7.35 4.42
CA LEU A 156 2.86 7.81 3.64
C LEU A 156 1.56 7.11 4.07
N ILE A 157 1.59 5.79 4.25
CA ILE A 157 0.44 5.02 4.74
C ILE A 157 0.08 5.45 6.17
N PHE A 158 1.09 5.64 7.03
CA PHE A 158 0.89 6.14 8.39
C PHE A 158 0.29 7.56 8.40
N PHE A 159 0.75 8.44 7.52
CA PHE A 159 0.21 9.77 7.31
C PHE A 159 -1.25 9.72 6.92
N PHE A 160 -1.63 8.85 5.97
CA PHE A 160 -3.03 8.67 5.57
C PHE A 160 -3.91 8.25 6.74
N LEU A 161 -3.46 7.27 7.53
CA LEU A 161 -4.15 6.85 8.74
C LEU A 161 -4.32 8.03 9.71
N CYS A 162 -3.24 8.76 10.00
CA CYS A 162 -3.25 9.90 10.92
C CYS A 162 -4.18 11.03 10.46
N ILE A 163 -4.23 11.32 9.16
CA ILE A 163 -5.16 12.29 8.58
C ILE A 163 -6.60 11.83 8.80
N LYS A 164 -6.93 10.57 8.47
CA LYS A 164 -8.27 10.00 8.68
C LYS A 164 -8.74 10.15 10.12
N ILE A 165 -7.88 9.83 11.10
CA ILE A 165 -8.23 9.90 12.54
C ILE A 165 -7.99 11.27 13.20
N LYS A 166 -7.49 12.25 12.44
CA LYS A 166 -7.10 13.59 12.90
C LYS A 166 -6.05 13.55 14.04
N PHE A 167 -5.07 12.66 13.93
CA PHE A 167 -3.99 12.50 14.91
C PHE A 167 -2.79 13.39 14.57
N LYS A 168 -2.78 14.59 15.16
CA LYS A 168 -1.78 15.64 14.87
C LYS A 168 -0.32 15.22 15.09
N PRO A 169 0.07 14.51 16.17
CA PRO A 169 1.47 14.15 16.40
C PRO A 169 2.04 13.32 15.24
N GLY A 170 1.28 12.33 14.76
CA GLY A 170 1.68 11.51 13.63
C GLY A 170 1.74 12.26 12.30
N ILE A 171 0.81 13.21 12.07
CA ILE A 171 0.86 14.10 10.90
C ILE A 171 2.15 14.92 10.90
N ILE A 172 2.51 15.53 12.04
CA ILE A 172 3.73 16.33 12.16
C ILE A 172 4.96 15.47 11.92
N LEU A 173 5.03 14.28 12.55
CA LEU A 173 6.13 13.34 12.37
C LEU A 173 6.31 12.98 10.88
N ALA A 174 5.21 12.64 10.21
CA ALA A 174 5.23 12.28 8.80
C ALA A 174 5.71 13.42 7.91
N LEU A 175 5.29 14.68 8.17
CA LEU A 175 5.76 15.83 7.41
C LEU A 175 7.27 16.07 7.62
N VAL A 176 7.73 16.06 8.88
CA VAL A 176 9.16 16.24 9.21
C VAL A 176 10.02 15.13 8.60
N SER A 177 9.54 13.89 8.60
CA SER A 177 10.28 12.75 8.05
C SER A 177 10.60 12.89 6.55
N THR A 178 9.87 13.73 5.81
CA THR A 178 10.18 14.04 4.40
C THR A 178 11.60 14.57 4.25
N VAL A 179 12.02 15.46 5.17
CA VAL A 179 13.36 16.04 5.21
C VAL A 179 14.37 15.00 5.71
N LEU A 180 14.00 14.17 6.69
CA LEU A 180 14.88 13.18 7.29
C LEU A 180 15.24 12.04 6.34
N PHE A 181 14.25 11.51 5.62
CA PHE A 181 14.43 10.40 4.68
C PHE A 181 15.02 10.87 3.35
N ALA A 182 14.80 12.14 2.99
CA ALA A 182 15.17 12.70 1.68
C ALA A 182 14.67 11.86 0.49
N SER A 183 13.49 11.24 0.64
CA SER A 183 12.85 10.42 -0.40
C SER A 183 12.05 11.30 -1.35
N ARG A 184 12.51 11.41 -2.61
CA ARG A 184 11.84 12.15 -3.68
C ARG A 184 10.40 11.69 -3.89
N ASN A 185 10.20 10.38 -3.99
CA ASN A 185 8.88 9.82 -4.27
C ASN A 185 7.89 10.13 -3.13
N TYR A 186 8.36 10.04 -1.88
CA TYR A 186 7.54 10.39 -0.71
C TYR A 186 7.15 11.86 -0.68
N PHE A 187 8.10 12.76 -0.93
CA PHE A 187 7.84 14.19 -1.03
C PHE A 187 6.81 14.52 -2.12
N ILE A 188 7.01 14.00 -3.34
CA ILE A 188 6.10 14.27 -4.46
C ILE A 188 4.71 13.70 -4.19
N SER A 189 4.59 12.50 -3.61
CA SER A 189 3.30 11.95 -3.21
C SER A 189 2.58 12.80 -2.16
N LEU A 190 3.30 13.41 -1.21
CA LEU A 190 2.70 14.38 -0.28
C LEU A 190 2.26 15.66 -1.00
N CYS A 191 3.06 16.18 -1.93
CA CYS A 191 2.65 17.33 -2.75
C CYS A 191 1.37 17.02 -3.54
N ILE A 192 1.28 15.86 -4.18
CA ILE A 192 0.06 15.40 -4.87
C ILE A 192 -1.10 15.33 -3.89
N PHE A 193 -0.89 14.74 -2.71
CA PHE A 193 -1.92 14.67 -1.68
C PHE A 193 -2.48 16.05 -1.31
N PHE A 194 -1.60 17.04 -1.09
CA PHE A 194 -2.02 18.40 -0.75
C PHE A 194 -2.68 19.12 -1.91
N ILE A 195 -2.18 18.99 -3.14
CA ILE A 195 -2.82 19.55 -4.34
C ILE A 195 -4.23 18.98 -4.51
N LEU A 196 -4.39 17.67 -4.37
CA LEU A 196 -5.70 17.00 -4.44
C LEU A 196 -6.61 17.42 -3.29
N THR A 197 -6.06 17.68 -2.11
CA THR A 197 -6.84 18.21 -0.98
C THR A 197 -7.34 19.63 -1.26
N SER A 198 -6.48 20.51 -1.80
CA SER A 198 -6.84 21.89 -2.13
C SER A 198 -7.82 21.99 -3.30
N LEU A 199 -7.70 21.09 -4.28
CA LEU A 199 -8.50 21.07 -5.52
C LEU A 199 -9.51 19.90 -5.53
N GLU A 200 -9.97 19.45 -4.36
CA GLU A 200 -10.77 18.22 -4.20
C GLU A 200 -12.03 18.23 -5.09
N LYS A 201 -12.84 19.28 -5.01
CA LYS A 201 -14.09 19.39 -5.77
C LYS A 201 -13.89 19.40 -7.30
N PRO A 202 -13.05 20.29 -7.88
CA PRO A 202 -12.90 20.34 -9.34
C PRO A 202 -12.25 19.07 -9.89
N LEU A 203 -11.22 18.53 -9.23
CA LEU A 203 -10.54 17.33 -9.72
C LEU A 203 -11.41 16.09 -9.59
N PHE A 204 -12.15 15.93 -8.50
CA PHE A 204 -13.06 14.79 -8.34
C PHE A 204 -14.16 14.76 -9.42
N ARG A 205 -14.69 15.92 -9.83
CA ARG A 205 -15.68 15.98 -10.92
C ARG A 205 -15.15 15.45 -12.25
N ILE A 206 -13.86 15.61 -12.53
CA ILE A 206 -13.22 15.10 -13.74
C ILE A 206 -12.95 13.60 -13.57
N VAL A 207 -12.31 13.24 -12.45
CA VAL A 207 -11.86 11.87 -12.17
C VAL A 207 -13.03 10.90 -12.04
N ASN A 208 -14.14 11.27 -11.42
CA ASN A 208 -15.29 10.38 -11.22
C ASN A 208 -15.95 9.94 -12.54
N LYS A 209 -15.62 10.58 -13.66
CA LYS A 209 -16.07 10.16 -15.00
C LYS A 209 -15.18 9.10 -15.63
N ILE A 210 -14.00 8.84 -15.06
CA ILE A 210 -12.98 7.95 -15.61
C ILE A 210 -12.85 6.74 -14.69
N ASN A 211 -12.83 5.54 -15.27
CA ASN A 211 -12.59 4.32 -14.52
C ASN A 211 -11.16 4.33 -13.94
N ILE A 212 -11.00 4.09 -12.64
CA ILE A 212 -9.69 4.07 -11.97
C ILE A 212 -8.72 3.07 -12.59
N SER A 213 -9.23 1.97 -13.16
CA SER A 213 -8.43 0.96 -13.84
C SER A 213 -7.77 1.52 -15.10
N ILE A 214 -8.48 2.37 -15.84
CA ILE A 214 -7.94 3.04 -17.03
C ILE A 214 -6.83 4.00 -16.61
N ILE A 215 -7.05 4.79 -15.55
CA ILE A 215 -6.05 5.69 -15.00
C ILE A 215 -4.79 4.92 -14.57
N PHE A 216 -4.97 3.79 -13.88
CA PHE A 216 -3.86 2.96 -13.42
C PHE A 216 -3.05 2.37 -14.58
N ILE A 217 -3.72 1.87 -15.63
CA ILE A 217 -3.05 1.34 -16.83
C ILE A 217 -2.30 2.46 -17.56
N LEU A 218 -2.95 3.61 -17.80
CA LEU A 218 -2.32 4.75 -18.45
C LEU A 218 -1.14 5.31 -17.64
N GLY A 219 -1.26 5.36 -16.31
CA GLY A 219 -0.18 5.79 -15.43
C GLY A 219 1.04 4.89 -15.50
N ASN A 220 0.85 3.57 -15.53
CA ASN A 220 1.95 2.62 -15.69
C ASN A 220 2.56 2.69 -17.09
N LEU A 221 1.74 2.79 -18.14
CA LEU A 221 2.23 2.96 -19.50
C LEU A 221 3.03 4.26 -19.65
N PHE A 222 2.53 5.36 -19.08
CA PHE A 222 3.26 6.62 -19.05
C PHE A 222 4.59 6.50 -18.29
N GLY A 223 4.60 5.84 -17.13
CA GLY A 223 5.83 5.58 -16.38
C GLY A 223 6.86 4.79 -17.18
N LEU A 224 6.42 3.78 -17.93
CA LEU A 224 7.27 3.00 -18.85
C LEU A 224 7.84 3.88 -19.98
N LEU A 225 6.99 4.71 -20.62
CA LEU A 225 7.42 5.62 -21.68
C LEU A 225 8.43 6.66 -21.17
N VAL A 226 8.24 7.20 -19.96
CA VAL A 226 9.20 8.10 -19.31
C VAL A 226 10.53 7.39 -19.06
N GLY A 227 10.50 6.15 -18.58
CA GLY A 227 11.71 5.35 -18.40
C GLY A 227 12.45 5.10 -19.71
N GLU A 228 11.73 4.74 -20.77
CA GLU A 228 12.28 4.55 -22.12
C GLU A 228 12.87 5.84 -22.71
N PHE A 229 12.20 6.97 -22.53
CA PHE A 229 12.74 8.27 -22.91
C PHE A 229 14.03 8.57 -22.15
N PHE A 230 14.04 8.35 -20.84
CA PHE A 230 15.22 8.60 -19.99
C PHE A 230 16.43 7.80 -20.46
N LEU A 231 16.28 6.49 -20.63
CA LEU A 231 17.36 5.60 -21.05
C LEU A 231 17.97 5.95 -22.41
N ASN A 232 17.17 6.52 -23.32
CA ASN A 232 17.61 6.78 -24.69
C ASN A 232 18.04 8.25 -24.94
N ARG A 233 17.67 9.19 -24.07
CA ARG A 233 17.80 10.63 -24.33
C ARG A 233 18.44 11.43 -23.20
N VAL A 234 18.59 10.87 -22.00
CA VAL A 234 19.13 11.59 -20.85
C VAL A 234 20.55 11.15 -20.58
N GLU A 235 21.49 12.09 -20.68
CA GLU A 235 22.86 11.87 -20.25
C GLU A 235 22.95 11.88 -18.72
N VAL A 236 23.46 10.79 -18.15
CA VAL A 236 23.63 10.63 -16.71
C VAL A 236 25.08 10.92 -16.34
N GLY A 237 25.29 11.90 -15.46
CA GLY A 237 26.63 12.22 -14.95
C GLY A 237 27.20 11.13 -14.05
N PHE A 238 28.54 11.06 -13.94
CA PHE A 238 29.25 10.04 -13.15
C PHE A 238 29.14 10.18 -11.62
N ALA A 239 28.72 11.35 -11.10
CA ALA A 239 28.72 11.63 -9.66
C ALA A 239 27.32 11.49 -9.03
N TYR A 240 27.23 10.68 -7.97
CA TYR A 240 26.02 10.51 -7.16
C TYR A 240 25.90 11.65 -6.13
N ASP A 241 24.88 12.49 -6.24
CA ASP A 241 24.61 13.57 -5.29
C ASP A 241 23.82 13.06 -4.07
N THR A 242 24.39 13.24 -2.87
CA THR A 242 23.81 12.83 -1.58
C THR A 242 23.15 13.98 -0.81
N SER A 243 23.13 15.20 -1.37
CA SER A 243 22.62 16.41 -0.71
C SER A 243 21.12 16.68 -0.93
N ILE A 244 20.58 17.74 -0.32
CA ILE A 244 19.17 18.19 -0.51
C ILE A 244 18.86 18.51 -1.98
N ASN A 245 19.88 18.89 -2.76
CA ASN A 245 19.75 19.15 -4.20
C ASN A 245 19.28 17.91 -4.98
N ARG A 246 19.47 16.71 -4.40
CA ARG A 246 18.90 15.46 -4.91
C ARG A 246 17.39 15.49 -5.05
N LEU A 247 16.66 16.28 -4.25
CA LEU A 247 15.21 16.42 -4.41
C LEU A 247 14.82 17.01 -5.78
N PHE A 248 15.76 17.73 -6.43
CA PHE A 248 15.54 18.45 -7.66
C PHE A 248 16.40 17.93 -8.85
N SER A 249 17.37 17.04 -8.62
CA SER A 249 18.15 16.42 -9.69
C SER A 249 17.47 15.17 -10.26
N PHE A 250 17.22 15.16 -11.58
CA PHE A 250 16.55 14.06 -12.28
C PHE A 250 17.52 13.06 -12.92
N ASN A 251 18.71 13.53 -13.31
CA ASN A 251 19.73 12.76 -14.04
C ASN A 251 20.71 12.08 -13.07
N ASP A 252 20.27 11.01 -12.39
CA ASP A 252 21.12 10.24 -11.48
C ASP A 252 21.22 8.75 -11.86
N GLN A 253 22.34 8.14 -11.47
CA GLN A 253 22.64 6.73 -11.75
C GLN A 253 21.63 5.76 -11.11
N SER A 254 20.99 6.16 -10.02
CA SER A 254 19.93 5.37 -9.39
C SER A 254 18.71 5.20 -10.30
N ASN A 255 18.24 6.27 -10.94
CA ASN A 255 17.12 6.17 -11.88
C ASN A 255 17.49 5.40 -13.15
N LEU A 256 18.74 5.48 -13.61
CA LEU A 256 19.25 4.69 -14.73
C LEU A 256 19.04 3.18 -14.49
N PHE A 257 19.61 2.64 -13.40
CA PHE A 257 19.51 1.21 -13.08
C PHE A 257 18.05 0.75 -12.91
N ARG A 258 17.20 1.60 -12.34
CA ARG A 258 15.77 1.31 -12.16
C ARG A 258 15.03 1.14 -13.49
N PHE A 259 15.28 2.03 -14.45
CA PHE A 259 14.65 1.93 -15.76
C PHE A 259 15.25 0.76 -16.57
N GLU A 260 16.55 0.49 -16.44
CA GLU A 260 17.18 -0.69 -17.04
C GLU A 260 16.57 -1.99 -16.53
N ALA A 261 16.29 -2.12 -15.23
CA ALA A 261 15.58 -3.29 -14.68
C ALA A 261 14.19 -3.48 -15.28
N ASN A 262 13.42 -2.39 -15.42
CA ASN A 262 12.09 -2.44 -16.02
C ASN A 262 12.16 -2.93 -17.48
N ARG A 263 13.10 -2.37 -18.27
CA ARG A 263 13.34 -2.78 -19.66
C ARG A 263 13.81 -4.23 -19.75
N PHE A 264 14.71 -4.65 -18.86
CA PHE A 264 15.21 -6.02 -18.79
C PHE A 264 14.10 -7.04 -18.52
N LEU A 265 13.18 -6.76 -17.59
CA LEU A 265 12.01 -7.61 -17.34
C LEU A 265 11.16 -7.76 -18.61
N ILE A 266 10.83 -6.65 -19.26
CA ILE A 266 9.97 -6.64 -20.46
C ILE A 266 10.61 -7.47 -21.57
N ASN A 267 11.90 -7.27 -21.82
CA ASN A 267 12.64 -8.05 -22.82
C ASN A 267 12.71 -9.54 -22.46
N SER A 268 12.90 -9.86 -21.18
CA SER A 268 12.95 -11.26 -20.73
C SER A 268 11.61 -11.97 -20.95
N TYR A 269 10.49 -11.30 -20.70
CA TYR A 269 9.16 -11.86 -20.92
C TYR A 269 8.81 -11.97 -22.40
N ALA A 270 9.24 -11.02 -23.22
CA ALA A 270 9.07 -11.10 -24.67
C ALA A 270 9.82 -12.30 -25.28
N ASN A 271 10.99 -12.63 -24.73
CA ASN A 271 11.85 -13.70 -25.23
C ASN A 271 11.59 -15.07 -24.59
N ASN A 272 10.86 -15.14 -23.46
CA ASN A 272 10.61 -16.38 -22.75
C ASN A 272 9.18 -16.41 -22.17
N LEU A 273 8.28 -17.12 -22.86
CA LEU A 273 6.88 -17.23 -22.46
C LEU A 273 6.68 -18.01 -21.15
N ASP A 274 7.47 -19.06 -20.91
CA ASP A 274 7.37 -19.85 -19.66
C ASP A 274 7.71 -18.98 -18.45
N LEU A 275 8.76 -18.16 -18.58
CA LEU A 275 9.13 -17.17 -17.58
C LEU A 275 8.04 -16.10 -17.41
N ALA A 276 7.43 -15.62 -18.50
CA ALA A 276 6.34 -14.65 -18.42
C ALA A 276 5.11 -15.22 -17.68
N LEU A 277 4.83 -16.51 -17.83
CA LEU A 277 3.71 -17.18 -17.15
C LEU A 277 4.00 -17.44 -15.66
N LYS A 278 5.23 -17.83 -15.32
CA LYS A 278 5.60 -18.21 -13.95
C LYS A 278 6.11 -17.06 -13.09
N GLY A 279 6.74 -16.07 -13.72
CA GLY A 279 7.56 -15.07 -13.06
C GLY A 279 8.91 -15.62 -12.61
N TYR A 280 9.77 -14.73 -12.11
CA TYR A 280 11.07 -15.07 -11.51
C TYR A 280 10.93 -15.70 -10.12
N GLY A 281 9.86 -15.40 -9.38
CA GLY A 281 9.61 -15.97 -8.06
C GLY A 281 10.78 -15.80 -7.08
N GLU A 282 11.36 -16.90 -6.63
CA GLU A 282 12.50 -16.93 -5.69
C GLU A 282 13.80 -16.45 -6.34
N ASN A 283 13.90 -16.56 -7.66
CA ASN A 283 15.07 -16.10 -8.42
C ASN A 283 15.03 -14.59 -8.68
N TYR A 284 13.97 -13.88 -8.28
CA TYR A 284 13.87 -12.43 -8.51
C TYR A 284 15.05 -11.69 -7.89
N GLU A 285 15.30 -11.90 -6.60
CA GLU A 285 16.39 -11.19 -5.90
C GLU A 285 17.76 -11.56 -6.46
N SER A 286 18.00 -12.83 -6.84
CA SER A 286 19.28 -13.25 -7.41
C SER A 286 19.53 -12.70 -8.82
N VAL A 287 18.48 -12.41 -9.59
CA VAL A 287 18.60 -11.86 -10.95
C VAL A 287 18.73 -10.34 -10.92
N PHE A 288 17.90 -9.65 -10.14
CA PHE A 288 17.80 -8.19 -10.20
C PHE A 288 18.75 -7.46 -9.25
N ARG A 289 19.13 -8.07 -8.11
CA ARG A 289 20.00 -7.43 -7.10
C ARG A 289 21.46 -7.27 -7.54
N PRO A 290 22.11 -8.23 -8.23
CA PRO A 290 23.50 -8.07 -8.69
C PRO A 290 23.68 -6.98 -9.75
N ILE A 291 22.63 -6.65 -10.50
CA ILE A 291 22.63 -5.60 -11.53
C ILE A 291 22.50 -4.21 -10.88
N GLY A 292 22.34 -4.12 -9.55
CA GLY A 292 22.02 -2.86 -8.86
C GLY A 292 20.61 -2.35 -9.16
N ALA A 293 19.76 -3.22 -9.71
CA ALA A 293 18.61 -2.86 -10.51
C ALA A 293 17.36 -3.59 -10.01
N ILE A 294 16.88 -3.21 -8.82
CA ILE A 294 15.56 -3.64 -8.34
C ILE A 294 14.50 -2.92 -9.19
N ILE A 295 13.44 -3.62 -9.59
CA ILE A 295 12.33 -3.07 -10.38
C ILE A 295 11.59 -2.03 -9.56
N HIS A 296 11.77 -0.73 -9.87
CA HIS A 296 11.12 0.37 -9.15
C HIS A 296 9.81 0.79 -9.81
N ASN A 297 8.93 -0.19 -10.00
CA ASN A 297 7.54 -0.01 -10.40
C ASN A 297 6.75 -1.19 -9.82
N SER A 298 5.83 -0.92 -8.90
CA SER A 298 5.13 -1.98 -8.16
C SER A 298 4.26 -2.85 -9.08
N PHE A 299 3.80 -2.33 -10.22
CA PHE A 299 3.05 -3.13 -11.19
C PHE A 299 3.94 -4.20 -11.84
N LEU A 300 5.08 -3.78 -12.41
CA LEU A 300 6.05 -4.69 -13.00
C LEU A 300 6.63 -5.66 -11.98
N GLU A 301 6.84 -5.21 -10.76
CA GLU A 301 7.43 -6.04 -9.71
C GLU A 301 6.49 -7.16 -9.27
N VAL A 302 5.18 -6.88 -9.09
CA VAL A 302 4.18 -7.94 -8.84
C VAL A 302 4.21 -8.95 -9.98
N MET A 303 4.26 -8.49 -11.24
CA MET A 303 4.36 -9.38 -12.41
C MET A 303 5.67 -10.16 -12.42
N ALA A 304 6.79 -9.56 -11.99
CA ALA A 304 8.09 -10.21 -11.91
C ALA A 304 8.10 -11.34 -10.88
N TYR A 305 7.44 -11.16 -9.74
CA TYR A 305 7.35 -12.18 -8.70
C TYR A 305 6.33 -13.27 -8.99
N THR A 306 5.20 -12.94 -9.60
CA THR A 306 4.03 -13.83 -9.68
C THR A 306 3.73 -14.38 -11.07
N GLY A 307 4.34 -13.81 -12.11
CA GLY A 307 3.98 -14.05 -13.50
C GLY A 307 2.75 -13.25 -13.93
N ILE A 308 2.57 -13.14 -15.25
CA ILE A 308 1.50 -12.34 -15.86
C ILE A 308 0.09 -12.80 -15.42
N PRO A 309 -0.26 -14.10 -15.45
CA PRO A 309 -1.62 -14.54 -15.14
C PRO A 309 -2.06 -14.17 -13.71
N LEU A 310 -1.21 -14.46 -12.71
CA LEU A 310 -1.51 -14.14 -11.32
C LEU A 310 -1.45 -12.64 -11.06
N GLY A 311 -0.51 -11.93 -11.67
CA GLY A 311 -0.45 -10.47 -11.55
C GLY A 311 -1.69 -9.78 -12.14
N ILE A 312 -2.24 -10.25 -13.26
CA ILE A 312 -3.50 -9.74 -13.82
C ILE A 312 -4.65 -9.95 -12.82
N LEU A 313 -4.78 -11.16 -12.26
CA LEU A 313 -5.80 -11.43 -11.23
C LEU A 313 -5.61 -10.55 -9.99
N TYR A 314 -4.37 -10.33 -9.58
CA TYR A 314 -4.03 -9.46 -8.46
C TYR A 314 -4.53 -8.03 -8.71
N PHE A 315 -4.21 -7.44 -9.87
CA PHE A 315 -4.62 -6.08 -10.19
C PHE A 315 -6.11 -5.96 -10.45
N PHE A 316 -6.75 -6.98 -11.03
CA PHE A 316 -8.20 -7.03 -11.18
C PHE A 316 -8.89 -6.92 -9.82
N ILE A 317 -8.48 -7.73 -8.83
CA ILE A 317 -9.03 -7.67 -7.47
C ILE A 317 -8.73 -6.31 -6.83
N PHE A 318 -7.46 -5.90 -6.83
CA PHE A 318 -7.02 -4.67 -6.17
C PHE A 318 -7.74 -3.44 -6.72
N LEU A 319 -7.75 -3.24 -8.04
CA LEU A 319 -8.36 -2.06 -8.67
C LEU A 319 -9.87 -2.04 -8.49
N ARG A 320 -10.54 -3.20 -8.54
CA ARG A 320 -11.98 -3.28 -8.31
C ARG A 320 -12.35 -2.84 -6.89
N ILE A 321 -11.61 -3.31 -5.87
CA ILE A 321 -11.82 -2.91 -4.48
C ILE A 321 -11.52 -1.42 -4.29
N VAL A 322 -10.39 -0.93 -4.80
CA VAL A 322 -10.03 0.49 -4.73
C VAL A 322 -11.05 1.38 -5.44
N SER A 323 -11.57 0.94 -6.60
CA SER A 323 -12.62 1.64 -7.34
C SER A 323 -13.89 1.80 -6.51
N GLY A 324 -14.29 0.77 -5.76
CA GLY A 324 -15.46 0.83 -4.88
C GLY A 324 -15.31 1.82 -3.73
N TYR A 325 -14.07 2.14 -3.34
CA TYR A 325 -13.76 3.17 -2.34
C TYR A 325 -13.38 4.54 -2.92
N CYS A 326 -13.49 4.74 -4.24
CA CYS A 326 -13.15 5.99 -4.90
C CYS A 326 -14.25 7.05 -4.69
N THR A 327 -14.29 7.62 -3.49
CA THR A 327 -15.17 8.74 -3.12
C THR A 327 -14.42 10.06 -3.16
N GLN A 328 -15.15 11.18 -3.14
CA GLN A 328 -14.55 12.52 -3.06
C GLN A 328 -13.60 12.64 -1.87
N GLU A 329 -13.92 12.03 -0.73
CA GLU A 329 -13.04 12.08 0.44
C GLU A 329 -11.77 11.24 0.23
N ASN A 330 -11.91 10.09 -0.43
CA ASN A 330 -10.86 9.08 -0.50
C ASN A 330 -9.87 9.28 -1.66
N PHE A 331 -10.25 10.01 -2.71
CA PHE A 331 -9.45 10.09 -3.93
C PHE A 331 -8.03 10.63 -3.68
N LYS A 332 -7.85 11.60 -2.77
CA LYS A 332 -6.52 12.13 -2.41
C LYS A 332 -5.57 11.07 -1.86
N PHE A 333 -6.07 10.08 -1.11
CA PHE A 333 -5.27 8.96 -0.63
C PHE A 333 -4.95 8.00 -1.80
N ILE A 334 -5.95 7.70 -2.63
CA ILE A 334 -5.81 6.77 -3.77
C ILE A 334 -4.76 7.25 -4.76
N PHE A 335 -4.90 8.46 -5.29
CA PHE A 335 -3.99 8.95 -6.32
C PHE A 335 -2.57 9.15 -5.80
N SER A 336 -2.41 9.63 -4.57
CA SER A 336 -1.09 9.80 -3.97
C SER A 336 -0.38 8.47 -3.75
N TYR A 337 -1.12 7.42 -3.36
CA TYR A 337 -0.61 6.05 -3.20
C TYR A 337 -0.27 5.41 -4.54
N LEU A 338 -1.17 5.50 -5.52
CA LEU A 338 -0.96 4.94 -6.86
C LEU A 338 0.23 5.61 -7.55
N PHE A 339 0.35 6.94 -7.44
CA PHE A 339 1.54 7.67 -7.93
C PHE A 339 2.81 7.13 -7.27
N PHE A 340 2.79 6.97 -5.95
CA PHE A 340 3.94 6.44 -5.23
C PHE A 340 4.35 5.05 -5.75
N CYS A 341 3.36 4.18 -6.05
CA CYS A 341 3.59 2.84 -6.58
C CYS A 341 4.15 2.81 -8.01
N LEU A 342 4.05 3.90 -8.79
CA LEU A 342 4.62 3.97 -10.15
C LEU A 342 6.15 3.99 -10.13
N PHE A 343 6.74 4.56 -9.08
CA PHE A 343 8.18 4.81 -8.95
C PHE A 343 8.83 4.09 -7.76
N LEU A 344 8.08 3.24 -7.05
CA LEU A 344 8.65 2.37 -6.02
C LEU A 344 8.27 0.91 -6.24
N HIS A 345 9.22 0.08 -5.85
CA HIS A 345 9.04 -1.32 -5.53
C HIS A 345 8.31 -1.48 -4.17
N THR A 346 7.80 -2.66 -3.83
CA THR A 346 7.08 -3.04 -2.58
C THR A 346 5.72 -2.38 -2.29
N GLY A 347 5.35 -1.31 -3.01
CA GLY A 347 4.10 -0.58 -2.80
C GLY A 347 2.83 -1.43 -2.90
N LEU A 348 2.86 -2.49 -3.71
CA LEU A 348 1.73 -3.42 -3.88
C LEU A 348 2.06 -4.82 -3.36
N GLN A 349 3.01 -4.92 -2.42
CA GLN A 349 3.43 -6.19 -1.83
C GLN A 349 3.03 -6.32 -0.36
N GLY A 350 2.76 -7.57 0.05
CA GLY A 350 2.57 -7.92 1.46
C GLY A 350 1.43 -7.15 2.13
N ILE A 351 1.75 -6.48 3.24
CA ILE A 351 0.75 -5.89 4.15
C ILE A 351 0.45 -4.43 3.83
N ALA A 352 1.31 -3.75 3.07
CA ALA A 352 1.08 -2.37 2.64
C ALA A 352 -0.29 -2.17 1.94
N PRO A 353 -0.66 -2.95 0.90
CA PRO A 353 -1.97 -2.80 0.25
C PRO A 353 -3.14 -3.15 1.17
N LEU A 354 -2.97 -4.09 2.11
CA LEU A 354 -4.00 -4.43 3.11
C LEU A 354 -4.28 -3.24 4.04
N LEU A 355 -3.23 -2.61 4.59
CA LEU A 355 -3.41 -1.44 5.45
C LEU A 355 -3.98 -0.26 4.66
N PHE A 356 -3.49 -0.03 3.45
CA PHE A 356 -3.98 1.04 2.58
C PHE A 356 -5.49 0.89 2.29
N ILE A 357 -5.95 -0.28 1.86
CA ILE A 357 -7.39 -0.53 1.61
C ILE A 357 -8.18 -0.41 2.92
N SER A 358 -7.62 -0.88 4.05
CA SER A 358 -8.28 -0.71 5.35
C SER A 358 -8.47 0.76 5.72
N ILE A 359 -7.52 1.64 5.39
CA ILE A 359 -7.65 3.10 5.58
C ILE A 359 -8.75 3.69 4.68
N LEU A 360 -8.95 3.17 3.47
CA LEU A 360 -10.03 3.61 2.60
C LEU A 360 -11.41 3.15 3.09
N ALA A 361 -11.46 1.94 3.66
CA ALA A 361 -12.69 1.29 4.11
C ALA A 361 -13.18 1.76 5.48
N MET A 362 -12.31 2.35 6.32
CA MET A 362 -12.69 2.71 7.68
C MET A 362 -13.63 3.92 7.76
N SER A 363 -14.65 3.77 8.59
CA SER A 363 -15.48 4.86 9.11
C SER A 363 -15.19 5.02 10.60
N ILE A 364 -14.95 6.26 11.05
CA ILE A 364 -14.45 6.54 12.40
C ILE A 364 -15.61 7.03 13.26
N ASP A 365 -15.87 6.31 14.35
CA ASP A 365 -16.86 6.73 15.34
C ASP A 365 -16.41 8.02 16.03
N ASN A 366 -17.09 9.13 15.71
CA ASN A 366 -16.89 10.38 16.42
C ASN A 366 -17.70 10.34 17.72
N GLU A 367 -17.04 10.15 18.87
CA GLU A 367 -17.65 10.23 20.20
C GLU A 367 -18.47 11.52 20.42
N LYS A 368 -18.13 12.61 19.73
CA LYS A 368 -18.90 13.86 19.74
C LYS A 368 -20.32 13.70 19.18
N GLN A 369 -20.52 12.95 18.11
CA GLN A 369 -21.87 12.72 17.55
C GLN A 369 -22.69 11.82 18.47
N ASN A 370 -22.08 10.81 19.10
CA ASN A 370 -22.78 9.97 20.06
C ASN A 370 -23.13 10.71 21.35
N ARG A 371 -22.27 11.62 21.86
CA ARG A 371 -22.62 12.46 23.01
C ARG A 371 -23.74 13.45 22.68
N ILE A 372 -23.70 14.11 21.51
CA ILE A 372 -24.79 15.02 21.09
C ILE A 372 -26.09 14.24 20.89
N ALA A 373 -26.05 13.05 20.30
CA ALA A 373 -27.23 12.18 20.17
C ALA A 373 -27.73 11.65 21.52
N LEU A 374 -26.85 11.37 22.48
CA LEU A 374 -27.23 10.99 23.85
C LEU A 374 -27.82 12.18 24.61
N PHE A 375 -27.23 13.37 24.52
CA PHE A 375 -27.74 14.59 25.14
C PHE A 375 -29.08 15.00 24.54
N ASN A 376 -29.27 14.90 23.22
CA ASN A 376 -30.56 15.13 22.57
C ASN A 376 -31.61 14.04 22.88
N ARG A 377 -31.18 12.86 23.38
CA ARG A 377 -32.08 11.80 23.88
C ARG A 377 -32.32 11.87 25.38
N LEU A 378 -31.54 12.65 26.11
CA LEU A 378 -31.62 12.82 27.57
C LEU A 378 -32.06 14.22 28.01
N GLY A 379 -32.35 15.14 27.08
CA GLY A 379 -33.13 16.37 27.37
C GLY A 379 -34.62 16.00 27.44
N TYR A 380 -35.34 16.28 28.54
CA TYR A 380 -35.73 17.60 29.05
C TYR A 380 -36.35 18.47 27.96
#